data_AF-N1W215-F1
#
_entry.id   AF-N1W215-F1
#
_cell.length_a   1.000
_cell.length_b   1.000
_cell.length_c   1.000
_cell.angle_alpha   90.00
_cell.angle_beta   90.00
_cell.angle_gamma   90.00
#
_symmetry.space_group_name_H-M   'P 1'
#
loop_
_entity.id
_entity.type
_entity.pdbx_description
1 polymer ?
#
loop_
_entity_poly.entity_id
_entity_poly.type
_entity_poly.pdbx_seq_one_letter_code
_entity_poly.pdbx_strand_id
1 'polypeptide(L)'
;MVVLLKFQKLEKPHFIFSFSFIFLFSLSLLSCEKNIPNNVCDSESSAYAETSVLLGFLGEKKHPCYPGTLIVNNPGLNLSANNGTISEFGGNAAQGSSLSFGLYLGMAPKDPVSVQVIVSNPSYATVFPTSLVWTSSDWSVLKSITVTAVNDTIINGTRNLLIRLVPISNDSSMRLQDQIISMVVLDNDKIIFTTTGSYTGILGGIFGADGICQADVKCPIGKICKAILADAGSDARVASATANLGDGQIDWVLKPFSSYLRNDTPTVIGTTNASSLFTFPIIGIRPTSSTAWTGLSADWTSNVNHCDSWGLSSGNGNAGDTAGTGTTAIGFNSFPCTSNLPFYCAEQ
;
A
#
# COMPACT_ATOMS: atom_id res chain seq x y z
N MET A 1 -63.37 32.65 -41.12
CA MET A 1 -64.10 32.60 -39.83
C MET A 1 -64.13 34.01 -39.28
N VAL A 2 -65.30 34.64 -39.31
CA VAL A 2 -65.57 36.00 -38.79
C VAL A 2 -65.84 35.89 -37.29
N VAL A 3 -65.74 37.04 -36.58
CA VAL A 3 -66.26 37.38 -35.22
C VAL A 3 -65.20 37.32 -34.11
N LEU A 4 -64.90 38.36 -33.31
CA LEU A 4 -65.38 39.75 -33.17
C LEU A 4 -64.44 40.56 -32.21
N LEU A 5 -64.24 41.85 -32.52
CA LEU A 5 -64.22 43.05 -31.64
C LEU A 5 -63.35 43.15 -30.36
N LYS A 6 -62.53 44.20 -30.27
CA LYS A 6 -62.93 45.52 -29.72
C LYS A 6 -61.83 46.57 -29.88
N PHE A 7 -62.22 47.75 -30.36
CA PHE A 7 -61.48 49.01 -30.22
C PHE A 7 -61.98 49.75 -28.97
N GLN A 8 -61.10 50.47 -28.29
CA GLN A 8 -61.47 51.69 -27.56
C GLN A 8 -60.35 52.74 -27.71
N LYS A 9 -60.78 53.99 -27.69
CA LYS A 9 -60.26 55.18 -28.39
C LYS A 9 -60.06 56.31 -27.37
N LEU A 10 -59.47 57.42 -27.85
CA LEU A 10 -59.54 58.83 -27.37
C LEU A 10 -58.30 59.31 -26.58
N GLU A 11 -57.68 60.49 -26.72
CA GLU A 11 -57.81 61.74 -27.52
C GLU A 11 -56.48 62.55 -27.33
N LYS A 12 -55.75 63.01 -28.37
CA LYS A 12 -55.55 64.40 -28.93
C LYS A 12 -55.31 65.55 -27.92
N PRO A 13 -54.39 66.54 -28.17
CA PRO A 13 -54.46 67.55 -29.28
C PRO A 13 -53.10 67.93 -29.97
N HIS A 14 -53.03 68.34 -31.24
CA HIS A 14 -52.96 69.72 -31.82
C HIS A 14 -51.92 70.65 -31.12
N PHE A 15 -51.00 71.43 -31.72
CA PHE A 15 -50.88 72.08 -33.05
C PHE A 15 -49.47 72.81 -33.14
N ILE A 16 -48.97 73.06 -34.37
CA ILE A 16 -48.06 74.16 -34.83
C ILE A 16 -46.50 74.07 -34.73
N PHE A 17 -45.91 73.98 -35.93
CA PHE A 17 -44.71 74.61 -36.51
C PHE A 17 -43.64 75.29 -35.63
N SER A 18 -42.37 74.89 -35.85
CA SER A 18 -41.29 75.84 -36.15
C SER A 18 -40.12 75.14 -36.85
N PHE A 19 -39.62 75.77 -37.91
CA PHE A 19 -38.48 75.37 -38.74
C PHE A 19 -37.18 75.77 -38.02
N SER A 20 -36.22 74.85 -37.82
CA SER A 20 -34.80 75.22 -37.86
C SER A 20 -33.84 74.04 -37.93
N PHE A 21 -32.82 74.24 -38.76
CA PHE A 21 -31.61 73.45 -39.03
C PHE A 21 -31.03 72.70 -37.81
N ILE A 22 -30.77 71.40 -37.94
CA ILE A 22 -29.90 70.65 -37.01
C ILE A 22 -28.85 69.89 -37.81
N PHE A 23 -27.60 70.29 -37.59
CA PHE A 23 -26.35 69.72 -38.07
C PHE A 23 -26.20 68.30 -37.50
N LEU A 24 -26.11 67.29 -38.38
CA LEU A 24 -25.81 65.91 -37.99
C LEU A 24 -24.34 65.82 -37.52
N PHE A 25 -24.14 65.92 -36.21
CA PHE A 25 -22.86 65.63 -35.57
C PHE A 25 -22.73 64.10 -35.47
N SER A 26 -22.02 63.49 -36.42
CA SER A 26 -21.63 62.08 -36.34
C SER A 26 -20.61 61.92 -35.21
N LEU A 27 -21.10 61.55 -34.02
CA LEU A 27 -20.25 61.11 -32.91
C LEU A 27 -19.66 59.75 -33.29
N SER A 28 -18.48 59.75 -33.90
CA SER A 28 -17.62 58.58 -33.97
C SER A 28 -17.18 58.26 -32.55
N LEU A 29 -17.87 57.29 -31.92
CA LEU A 29 -17.35 56.62 -30.74
C LEU A 29 -16.04 55.94 -31.17
N LEU A 30 -14.91 56.58 -30.88
CA LEU A 30 -13.63 55.89 -30.80
C LEU A 30 -13.77 54.86 -29.68
N SER A 31 -14.10 53.63 -30.06
CA SER A 31 -13.87 52.48 -29.20
C SER A 31 -12.37 52.40 -29.00
N CYS A 32 -11.88 52.91 -27.87
CA CYS A 32 -10.57 52.53 -27.36
C CYS A 32 -10.71 51.08 -26.87
N GLU A 33 -10.80 50.13 -27.79
CA GLU A 33 -10.48 48.75 -27.45
C GLU A 33 -9.01 48.78 -27.08
N LYS A 34 -8.73 48.60 -25.79
CA LYS A 34 -7.37 48.54 -25.26
C LYS A 34 -6.72 47.38 -26.00
N ASN A 35 -5.88 47.70 -26.98
CA ASN A 35 -5.21 46.70 -27.81
C ASN A 35 -4.07 46.12 -26.95
N ILE A 36 -4.45 45.29 -25.98
CA ILE A 36 -3.52 44.66 -25.07
C ILE A 36 -2.77 43.60 -25.91
N PRO A 37 -1.44 43.68 -26.00
CA PRO A 37 -0.68 42.72 -26.81
C PRO A 37 -0.92 41.31 -26.29
N ASN A 38 -1.40 40.40 -27.13
CA ASN A 38 -1.59 38.99 -26.78
C ASN A 38 -0.22 38.32 -26.59
N ASN A 39 0.25 38.24 -25.35
CA ASN A 39 1.59 37.75 -25.03
C ASN A 39 1.61 36.93 -23.75
N VAL A 40 2.52 35.96 -23.66
CA VAL A 40 2.64 35.00 -22.55
C VAL A 40 3.01 35.62 -21.20
N CYS A 41 3.23 36.94 -21.14
CA CYS A 41 3.52 37.70 -19.93
C CYS A 41 2.35 38.53 -19.40
N ASP A 42 1.20 38.48 -20.07
CA ASP A 42 -0.02 39.15 -19.63
C ASP A 42 -1.06 38.11 -19.20
N SER A 43 -1.41 38.11 -17.91
CA SER A 43 -2.32 37.14 -17.31
C SER A 43 -3.74 37.18 -17.88
N GLU A 44 -4.14 38.31 -18.47
CA GLU A 44 -5.46 38.49 -19.08
C GLU A 44 -5.49 38.12 -20.57
N SER A 45 -4.35 37.68 -21.14
CA SER A 45 -4.24 37.34 -22.56
C SER A 45 -4.56 35.86 -22.86
N SER A 46 -5.04 35.58 -24.07
CA SER A 46 -5.27 34.19 -24.49
C SER A 46 -3.98 33.39 -24.60
N ALA A 47 -2.88 34.01 -24.99
CA ALA A 47 -1.56 33.38 -25.06
C ALA A 47 -1.08 32.88 -23.68
N TYR A 48 -1.34 33.64 -22.60
CA TYR A 48 -1.04 33.19 -21.24
C TYR A 48 -1.89 31.99 -20.83
N ALA A 49 -3.20 32.02 -21.11
CA ALA A 49 -4.11 30.92 -20.79
C ALA A 49 -3.74 29.63 -21.54
N GLU A 50 -3.54 29.70 -22.85
CA GLU A 50 -3.18 28.56 -23.71
C GLU A 50 -1.83 27.94 -23.29
N THR A 51 -0.84 28.78 -23.02
CA THR A 51 0.49 28.31 -22.60
C THR A 51 0.45 27.68 -21.21
N SER A 52 -0.31 28.25 -20.28
CA SER A 52 -0.48 27.70 -18.92
C SER A 52 -1.14 26.33 -18.95
N VAL A 53 -2.18 26.17 -19.78
CA VAL A 53 -2.89 24.89 -19.95
C VAL A 53 -1.97 23.85 -20.57
N LEU A 54 -1.22 24.21 -21.62
CA LEU A 54 -0.26 23.31 -22.27
C LEU A 54 0.85 22.86 -21.32
N LEU A 55 1.46 23.79 -20.55
CA LEU A 55 2.46 23.47 -19.54
C LEU A 55 1.90 22.55 -18.45
N GLY A 56 0.65 22.78 -18.03
CA GLY A 56 -0.08 21.89 -17.13
C GLY A 56 -0.26 20.47 -17.68
N PHE A 57 -0.64 20.32 -18.95
CA PHE A 57 -0.77 19.01 -19.61
C PHE A 57 0.56 18.29 -19.78
N LEU A 58 1.65 19.02 -20.01
CA LEU A 58 3.00 18.47 -20.14
C LEU A 58 3.66 18.17 -18.78
N GLY A 59 3.03 18.52 -17.65
CA GLY A 59 3.62 18.40 -16.32
C GLY A 59 4.81 19.33 -16.08
N GLU A 60 4.99 20.33 -16.95
CA GLU A 60 6.06 21.33 -16.88
C GLU A 60 5.71 22.36 -15.81
N LYS A 61 6.42 22.34 -14.68
CA LYS A 61 6.23 23.31 -13.58
C LYS A 61 6.88 24.66 -13.87
N LYS A 62 6.74 25.23 -15.07
CA LYS A 62 7.36 26.53 -15.44
C LYS A 62 6.33 27.65 -15.48
N HIS A 63 6.76 28.87 -15.15
CA HIS A 63 5.89 30.03 -15.29
C HIS A 63 5.82 30.48 -16.77
N PRO A 64 4.62 30.71 -17.35
CA PRO A 64 4.44 31.05 -18.76
C PRO A 64 5.25 32.28 -19.22
N CYS A 65 5.36 33.30 -18.36
CA CYS A 65 6.12 34.51 -18.64
C CYS A 65 7.63 34.39 -18.34
N TYR A 66 7.99 33.49 -17.43
CA TYR A 66 9.34 33.41 -16.87
C TYR A 66 9.77 31.94 -16.93
N PRO A 67 10.26 31.47 -18.09
CA PRO A 67 10.60 30.06 -18.29
C PRO A 67 11.74 29.55 -17.37
N GLY A 68 12.41 30.44 -16.64
CA GLY A 68 13.38 30.13 -15.59
C GLY A 68 12.81 30.07 -14.15
N THR A 69 11.55 30.43 -13.92
CA THR A 69 10.91 30.27 -12.60
C THR A 69 10.03 29.03 -12.60
N LEU A 70 10.29 28.14 -11.64
CA LEU A 70 9.43 26.99 -11.41
C LEU A 70 8.19 27.45 -10.63
N ILE A 71 6.99 27.11 -11.11
CA ILE A 71 5.77 27.20 -10.28
C ILE A 71 5.86 26.05 -9.29
N VAL A 72 6.40 26.34 -8.11
CA VAL A 72 6.34 25.40 -6.99
C VAL A 72 5.11 25.73 -6.17
N ASN A 73 4.22 24.74 -6.02
CA ASN A 73 2.95 24.86 -5.29
C ASN A 73 3.13 25.33 -3.83
N ASN A 74 4.35 25.22 -3.29
CA ASN A 74 4.76 25.80 -2.02
C ASN A 74 6.22 26.27 -2.15
N PRO A 75 6.55 27.55 -1.91
CA PRO A 75 7.95 28.02 -1.89
C PRO A 75 8.76 27.39 -0.74
N GLY A 76 8.10 26.85 0.29
CA GLY A 76 8.73 26.15 1.41
C GLY A 76 9.20 24.72 1.10
N LEU A 77 9.10 23.84 2.10
CA LEU A 77 9.45 22.43 1.98
C LEU A 77 8.35 21.66 1.24
N ASN A 78 8.77 20.84 0.26
CA ASN A 78 7.90 19.97 -0.53
C ASN A 78 8.35 18.52 -0.44
N LEU A 79 7.40 17.60 -0.65
CA LEU A 79 7.60 16.16 -0.61
C LEU A 79 7.29 15.51 -1.96
N SER A 80 7.94 14.38 -2.25
CA SER A 80 7.59 13.51 -3.38
C SER A 80 6.28 12.75 -3.14
N ALA A 81 5.99 12.42 -1.88
CA ALA A 81 4.77 11.76 -1.43
C ALA A 81 4.49 12.12 0.04
N ASN A 82 3.21 12.13 0.42
CA ASN A 82 2.74 12.42 1.78
C ASN A 82 2.20 11.17 2.50
N ASN A 83 2.28 10.01 1.87
CA ASN A 83 1.88 8.75 2.45
C ASN A 83 2.76 7.61 1.93
N GLY A 84 2.80 6.51 2.69
CA GLY A 84 3.48 5.30 2.29
C GLY A 84 3.11 4.10 3.14
N THR A 85 3.39 2.92 2.61
CA THR A 85 3.19 1.65 3.31
C THR A 85 4.50 0.89 3.32
N ILE A 86 4.89 0.41 4.49
CA ILE A 86 6.02 -0.49 4.73
C ILE A 86 5.51 -1.71 5.48
N SER A 87 6.30 -2.77 5.56
CA SER A 87 5.94 -4.00 6.25
C SER A 87 7.11 -4.50 7.08
N GLU A 88 6.79 -5.20 8.16
CA GLU A 88 7.72 -5.86 9.07
C GLU A 88 8.42 -7.06 8.44
N PHE A 89 8.10 -7.36 7.17
CA PHE A 89 8.65 -8.35 6.25
C PHE A 89 10.19 -8.52 6.26
N GLY A 90 10.74 -9.07 7.34
CA GLY A 90 12.17 -9.25 7.57
C GLY A 90 12.55 -10.70 7.92
N GLY A 91 11.58 -11.58 8.15
CA GLY A 91 11.83 -12.94 8.64
C GLY A 91 12.63 -12.90 9.94
N ASN A 92 13.88 -13.39 9.93
CA ASN A 92 14.78 -13.33 11.09
C ASN A 92 15.50 -11.99 11.28
N ALA A 93 15.38 -11.04 10.36
CA ALA A 93 16.01 -9.73 10.49
C ALA A 93 15.20 -8.84 11.46
N ALA A 94 15.87 -7.95 12.19
CA ALA A 94 15.21 -6.97 13.06
C ALA A 94 14.53 -5.81 12.29
N GLN A 95 14.71 -5.77 10.97
CA GLN A 95 14.16 -4.73 10.09
C GLN A 95 13.36 -5.37 8.98
N GLY A 96 12.24 -4.74 8.63
CA GLY A 96 11.41 -5.12 7.51
C GLY A 96 11.74 -4.32 6.25
N SER A 97 10.71 -4.05 5.44
CA SER A 97 10.83 -3.25 4.23
C SER A 97 11.12 -1.78 4.53
N SER A 98 11.65 -1.08 3.54
CA SER A 98 11.91 0.35 3.60
C SER A 98 11.31 1.11 2.43
N LEU A 99 11.04 2.41 2.63
CA LEU A 99 10.50 3.31 1.62
C LEU A 99 11.22 4.67 1.72
N SER A 100 11.63 5.20 0.56
CA SER A 100 12.32 6.49 0.48
C SER A 100 11.37 7.61 0.03
N PHE A 101 11.47 8.75 0.71
CA PHE A 101 10.75 9.98 0.38
C PHE A 101 11.75 11.02 -0.09
N GLY A 102 11.45 11.68 -1.21
CA GLY A 102 12.19 12.82 -1.71
C GLY A 102 11.67 14.12 -1.11
N LEU A 103 12.58 15.00 -0.72
CA LEU A 103 12.33 16.30 -0.14
C LEU A 103 13.09 17.36 -0.95
N TYR A 104 12.45 18.50 -1.18
CA TYR A 104 13.06 19.61 -1.93
C TYR A 104 12.44 20.95 -1.50
N LEU A 105 13.19 22.03 -1.70
CA LEU A 105 12.69 23.39 -1.47
C LEU A 105 12.08 23.97 -2.75
N GLY A 106 11.06 24.81 -2.58
CA GLY A 106 10.43 25.50 -3.71
C GLY A 106 11.15 26.77 -4.17
N MET A 107 12.05 27.30 -3.35
CA MET A 107 12.89 28.44 -3.70
C MET A 107 14.26 28.35 -3.03
N ALA A 108 15.23 29.09 -3.59
CA ALA A 108 16.54 29.27 -2.98
C ALA A 108 16.40 30.06 -1.65
N PRO A 109 16.89 29.53 -0.52
CA PRO A 109 16.86 30.23 0.74
C PRO A 109 18.06 31.18 0.86
N LYS A 110 17.89 32.30 1.58
CA LYS A 110 18.96 33.26 1.91
C LYS A 110 19.85 32.76 3.05
N ASP A 111 19.24 32.11 4.04
CA ASP A 111 19.90 31.44 5.14
C ASP A 111 19.61 29.93 5.08
N PRO A 112 20.53 29.07 5.55
CA PRO A 112 20.31 27.63 5.50
C PRO A 112 18.98 27.19 6.13
N VAL A 113 18.34 26.20 5.52
CA VAL A 113 17.12 25.57 6.01
C VAL A 113 17.48 24.20 6.57
N SER A 114 17.32 24.03 7.88
CA SER A 114 17.49 22.75 8.55
C SER A 114 16.13 22.09 8.76
N VAL A 115 15.96 20.86 8.31
CA VAL A 115 14.74 20.07 8.48
C VAL A 115 15.02 18.95 9.46
N GLN A 116 14.35 18.99 10.61
CA GLN A 116 14.37 17.87 11.55
C GLN A 116 13.30 16.85 11.18
N VAL A 117 13.64 15.57 11.29
CA VAL A 117 12.75 14.45 10.95
C VAL A 117 12.40 13.71 12.23
N ILE A 118 11.12 13.74 12.61
CA ILE A 118 10.62 13.19 13.87
C ILE A 118 9.65 12.06 13.57
N VAL A 119 9.93 10.89 14.12
CA VAL A 119 9.06 9.70 14.03
C VAL A 119 8.12 9.69 15.23
N SER A 120 6.82 9.55 15.02
CA SER A 120 5.85 9.53 16.13
C SER A 120 6.03 8.33 17.05
N ASN A 121 6.47 7.18 16.51
CA ASN A 121 6.83 6.00 17.30
C ASN A 121 8.01 5.23 16.67
N PRO A 122 9.22 5.29 17.26
CA PRO A 122 10.40 4.60 16.75
C PRO A 122 10.37 3.08 16.97
N SER A 123 9.43 2.54 17.77
CA SER A 123 9.29 1.08 17.92
C SER A 123 8.64 0.42 16.69
N TYR A 124 8.00 1.19 15.80
CA TYR A 124 7.32 0.67 14.60
C TYR A 124 8.16 0.88 13.34
N ALA A 125 8.88 2.00 13.27
CA ALA A 125 9.74 2.31 12.14
C ALA A 125 10.88 3.25 12.57
N THR A 126 12.00 3.14 11.87
CA THR A 126 13.14 4.06 12.01
C THR A 126 13.28 4.92 10.77
N VAL A 127 13.94 6.08 10.88
CA VAL A 127 14.15 6.99 9.75
C VAL A 127 15.60 7.44 9.69
N PHE A 128 16.17 7.44 8.48
CA PHE A 128 17.51 7.94 8.23
C PHE A 128 17.61 8.71 6.90
N PRO A 129 18.28 9.88 6.85
CA PRO A 129 18.81 10.63 8.00
C PRO A 129 17.70 11.29 8.83
N THR A 130 18.00 11.65 10.09
CA THR A 130 17.07 12.36 11.01
C THR A 130 17.13 13.88 10.88
N SER A 131 18.08 14.41 10.11
CA SER A 131 18.16 15.82 9.75
C SER A 131 18.66 16.00 8.31
N LEU A 132 18.16 17.03 7.65
CA LEU A 132 18.57 17.44 6.31
C LEU A 132 18.80 18.95 6.33
N VAL A 133 19.80 19.43 5.61
CA VAL A 133 20.10 20.86 5.52
C VAL A 133 20.17 21.27 4.07
N TRP A 134 19.49 22.35 3.68
CA TRP A 134 19.66 23.00 2.39
C TRP A 134 20.27 24.39 2.57
N THR A 135 21.03 24.81 1.58
CA THR A 135 21.70 26.09 1.46
C THR A 135 21.30 26.73 0.12
N SER A 136 21.72 27.97 -0.11
CA SER A 136 21.46 28.67 -1.36
C SER A 136 22.10 28.01 -2.60
N SER A 137 23.09 27.12 -2.43
CA SER A 137 23.76 26.45 -3.55
C SER A 137 23.16 25.08 -3.90
N ASP A 138 22.45 24.43 -2.97
CA ASP A 138 21.92 23.08 -3.15
C ASP A 138 20.40 22.98 -2.92
N TRP A 139 19.69 24.10 -2.80
CA TRP A 139 18.23 24.17 -2.59
C TRP A 139 17.40 23.37 -3.58
N SER A 140 17.84 23.31 -4.84
CA SER A 140 17.16 22.60 -5.92
C SER A 140 17.54 21.11 -5.99
N VAL A 141 18.47 20.65 -5.15
CA VAL A 141 18.89 19.25 -5.10
C VAL A 141 17.90 18.47 -4.24
N LEU A 142 17.33 17.41 -4.83
CA LEU A 142 16.48 16.46 -4.13
C LEU A 142 17.30 15.73 -3.06
N LYS A 143 16.88 15.81 -1.80
CA LYS A 143 17.42 14.97 -0.72
C LYS A 143 16.37 13.98 -0.28
N SER A 144 16.80 12.83 0.25
CA SER A 144 15.87 11.78 0.62
C SER A 144 16.02 11.38 2.07
N ILE A 145 14.89 11.00 2.67
CA ILE A 145 14.84 10.20 3.90
C ILE A 145 14.39 8.80 3.53
N THR A 146 14.86 7.80 4.26
CA THR A 146 14.39 6.43 4.16
C THR A 146 13.75 6.03 5.48
N VAL A 147 12.52 5.54 5.39
CA VAL A 147 11.75 5.00 6.50
C VAL A 147 11.83 3.48 6.42
N THR A 148 12.25 2.81 7.50
CA THR A 148 12.40 1.34 7.55
C THR A 148 11.55 0.79 8.68
N ALA A 149 10.73 -0.24 8.40
CA ALA A 149 9.91 -0.89 9.40
C ALA A 149 10.79 -1.65 10.41
N VAL A 150 10.39 -1.65 11.68
CA VAL A 150 10.98 -2.51 12.71
C VAL A 150 10.23 -3.83 12.68
N ASN A 151 10.92 -4.94 12.43
CA ASN A 151 10.33 -6.27 12.49
C ASN A 151 10.32 -6.73 13.96
N ASP A 152 9.13 -7.00 14.48
CA ASP A 152 8.96 -7.56 15.82
C ASP A 152 8.37 -8.98 15.75
N THR A 153 7.95 -9.51 16.89
CA THR A 153 7.35 -10.86 16.97
C THR A 153 6.08 -10.82 17.80
N ILE A 154 5.34 -9.72 17.74
CA ILE A 154 4.14 -9.46 18.49
C ILE A 154 3.01 -9.29 17.50
N ILE A 155 2.05 -10.22 17.49
CA ILE A 155 0.83 -10.07 16.68
C ILE A 155 0.06 -8.85 17.17
N ASN A 156 0.13 -7.76 16.40
CA ASN A 156 -0.41 -6.46 16.77
C ASN A 156 -1.17 -5.80 15.61
N GLY A 157 -1.21 -6.45 14.45
CA GLY A 157 -1.94 -6.02 13.28
C GLY A 157 -1.33 -4.80 12.60
N THR A 158 -2.00 -4.31 11.56
CA THR A 158 -1.53 -3.14 10.83
C THR A 158 -1.56 -1.87 11.70
N ARG A 159 -0.43 -1.17 11.76
CA ARG A 159 -0.23 0.03 12.60
C ARG A 159 -0.03 1.27 11.76
N ASN A 160 -0.41 2.42 12.30
CA ASN A 160 -0.18 3.72 11.65
C ASN A 160 0.86 4.51 12.44
N LEU A 161 1.72 5.25 11.74
CA LEU A 161 2.60 6.25 12.34
C LEU A 161 2.70 7.50 11.48
N LEU A 162 3.22 8.58 12.06
CA LEU A 162 3.46 9.84 11.37
C LEU A 162 4.95 10.16 11.37
N ILE A 163 5.46 10.61 10.23
CA ILE A 163 6.76 11.26 10.14
C ILE A 163 6.51 12.77 10.02
N ARG A 164 6.95 13.53 11.01
CA ARG A 164 6.85 14.99 11.03
C ARG A 164 8.18 15.60 10.61
N LEU A 165 8.15 16.47 9.62
CA LEU A 165 9.28 17.20 9.09
C LEU A 165 9.15 18.66 9.54
N VAL A 166 10.10 19.12 10.33
CA VAL A 166 10.08 20.47 10.95
C VAL A 166 11.20 21.31 10.33
N PRO A 167 10.89 22.12 9.31
CA PRO A 167 11.85 23.03 8.70
C PRO A 167 12.07 24.29 9.56
N ILE A 168 13.33 24.66 9.77
CA ILE A 168 13.78 25.81 10.55
C ILE A 168 14.80 26.59 9.72
N SER A 169 14.62 27.90 9.65
CA SER A 169 15.58 28.82 9.02
C SER A 169 15.47 30.22 9.64
N ASN A 170 16.53 31.00 9.53
CA ASN A 170 16.53 32.43 9.86
C ASN A 170 16.04 33.30 8.68
N ASP A 171 15.83 32.71 7.50
CA ASP A 171 15.29 33.41 6.34
C ASP A 171 13.80 33.69 6.51
N SER A 172 13.47 34.89 6.95
CA SER A 172 12.09 35.36 7.14
C SER A 172 11.28 35.47 5.84
N SER A 173 11.91 35.38 4.67
CA SER A 173 11.20 35.37 3.38
C SER A 173 10.65 33.99 3.01
N MET A 174 11.14 32.94 3.67
CA MET A 174 10.67 31.58 3.47
C MET A 174 9.37 31.32 4.25
N ARG A 175 8.36 30.80 3.57
CA ARG A 175 7.13 30.30 4.22
C ARG A 175 7.32 28.82 4.59
N LEU A 176 8.01 28.59 5.70
CA LEU A 176 8.25 27.24 6.22
C LEU A 176 7.04 26.76 7.02
N GLN A 177 6.60 25.55 6.71
CA GLN A 177 5.54 24.84 7.40
C GLN A 177 5.94 23.38 7.57
N ASP A 178 5.55 22.81 8.69
CA ASP A 178 5.75 21.39 8.93
C ASP A 178 5.08 20.56 7.84
N GLN A 179 5.76 19.50 7.43
CA GLN A 179 5.19 18.50 6.54
C GLN A 179 4.97 17.20 7.31
N ILE A 180 3.91 16.48 6.96
CA ILE A 180 3.56 15.20 7.60
C ILE A 180 3.48 14.13 6.53
N ILE A 181 4.14 13.00 6.78
CA ILE A 181 4.00 11.78 6.00
C ILE A 181 3.23 10.78 6.84
N SER A 182 2.10 10.30 6.30
CA SER A 182 1.28 9.27 6.93
C SER A 182 1.77 7.89 6.52
N MET A 183 2.20 7.09 7.48
CA MET A 183 2.74 5.76 7.22
C MET A 183 1.84 4.67 7.76
N VAL A 184 1.74 3.59 7.01
CA VAL A 184 1.13 2.32 7.42
C VAL A 184 2.22 1.25 7.52
N VAL A 185 2.26 0.51 8.62
CA VAL A 185 3.17 -0.61 8.85
C VAL A 185 2.34 -1.89 8.88
N LEU A 186 2.56 -2.76 7.89
CA LEU A 186 1.92 -4.06 7.79
C LEU A 186 2.68 -5.08 8.65
N ASP A 187 1.96 -5.66 9.61
CA ASP A 187 2.39 -6.75 10.46
C ASP A 187 2.59 -8.05 9.65
N ASN A 188 3.69 -8.75 9.91
CA ASN A 188 4.05 -10.03 9.28
C ASN A 188 3.97 -11.20 10.28
N ASP A 189 3.52 -10.97 11.51
CA ASP A 189 3.31 -12.00 12.51
C ASP A 189 1.99 -12.74 12.29
N LYS A 190 2.04 -14.07 12.35
CA LYS A 190 0.92 -14.96 12.01
C LYS A 190 0.80 -16.10 13.00
N ILE A 191 -0.42 -16.57 13.25
CA ILE A 191 -0.63 -17.77 14.07
C ILE A 191 -0.47 -19.05 13.23
N ILE A 192 0.25 -20.03 13.79
CA ILE A 192 0.23 -21.43 13.38
C ILE A 192 -0.29 -22.32 14.52
N PHE A 193 -1.10 -23.30 14.17
CA PHE A 193 -1.64 -24.25 15.13
C PHE A 193 -1.91 -25.61 14.50
N THR A 194 -2.03 -26.62 15.34
CA THR A 194 -2.66 -27.89 14.97
C THR A 194 -4.16 -27.85 15.27
N THR A 195 -4.97 -28.46 14.42
CA THR A 195 -6.41 -28.63 14.67
C THR A 195 -6.72 -29.16 16.07
N THR A 196 -7.85 -28.75 16.61
CA THR A 196 -8.40 -29.22 17.89
C THR A 196 -8.90 -30.64 17.76
N GLY A 197 -9.58 -30.96 16.66
CA GLY A 197 -9.96 -32.31 16.28
C GLY A 197 -8.84 -33.10 15.63
N SER A 198 -9.06 -34.40 15.51
CA SER A 198 -8.28 -35.31 14.65
C SER A 198 -9.22 -35.89 13.60
N TYR A 199 -8.69 -36.09 12.40
CA TYR A 199 -9.46 -36.44 11.22
C TYR A 199 -8.78 -37.56 10.43
N THR A 200 -9.59 -38.38 9.77
CA THR A 200 -9.12 -39.29 8.72
C THR A 200 -8.64 -38.50 7.51
N GLY A 201 -7.97 -39.16 6.57
CA GLY A 201 -7.53 -38.57 5.29
C GLY A 201 -8.65 -38.06 4.39
N ILE A 202 -9.92 -38.34 4.70
CA ILE A 202 -11.09 -37.75 4.02
C ILE A 202 -11.38 -36.38 4.63
N LEU A 203 -10.71 -35.34 4.12
CA LEU A 203 -10.89 -33.96 4.57
C LEU A 203 -11.85 -33.16 3.69
N GLY A 204 -12.34 -33.76 2.60
CA GLY A 204 -13.12 -33.06 1.58
C GLY A 204 -12.23 -32.24 0.64
N GLY A 205 -11.02 -32.73 0.37
CA GLY A 205 -10.01 -32.02 -0.40
C GLY A 205 -9.36 -30.87 0.37
N ILE A 206 -8.52 -30.10 -0.33
CA ILE A 206 -7.84 -28.93 0.23
C ILE A 206 -8.84 -27.88 0.74
N PHE A 207 -9.92 -27.65 -0.01
CA PHE A 207 -10.97 -26.70 0.38
C PHE A 207 -11.73 -27.14 1.64
N GLY A 208 -12.03 -28.44 1.77
CA GLY A 208 -12.64 -28.97 2.99
C GLY A 208 -11.73 -28.84 4.21
N ALA A 209 -10.43 -29.09 4.04
CA ALA A 209 -9.43 -28.89 5.08
C ALA A 209 -9.31 -27.40 5.50
N ASP A 210 -9.37 -26.47 4.54
CA ASP A 210 -9.42 -25.03 4.84
C ASP A 210 -10.68 -24.67 5.64
N GLY A 211 -11.84 -25.23 5.28
CA GLY A 211 -13.09 -25.05 6.02
C GLY A 211 -12.97 -25.50 7.49
N ILE A 212 -12.26 -26.61 7.73
CA ILE A 212 -11.95 -27.08 9.09
C ILE A 212 -11.04 -26.09 9.82
N CYS A 213 -9.95 -25.62 9.19
CA CYS A 213 -9.05 -24.63 9.81
C CYS A 213 -9.77 -23.32 10.14
N GLN A 214 -10.64 -22.84 9.23
CA GLN A 214 -11.39 -21.61 9.42
C GLN A 214 -12.42 -21.72 10.56
N ALA A 215 -12.99 -22.91 10.75
CA ALA A 215 -13.96 -23.18 11.81
C ALA A 215 -13.32 -23.57 13.16
N ASP A 216 -12.02 -23.85 13.20
CA ASP A 216 -11.33 -24.22 14.44
C ASP A 216 -11.29 -23.03 15.40
N VAL A 217 -11.57 -23.30 16.67
CA VAL A 217 -11.55 -22.29 17.76
C VAL A 217 -10.20 -21.61 17.93
N LYS A 218 -9.11 -22.21 17.43
CA LYS A 218 -7.76 -21.63 17.44
C LYS A 218 -7.49 -20.67 16.28
N CYS A 219 -8.38 -20.58 15.29
CA CYS A 219 -8.26 -19.54 14.26
C CYS A 219 -8.65 -18.17 14.87
N PRO A 220 -7.78 -17.14 14.81
CA PRO A 220 -8.11 -15.85 15.40
C PRO A 220 -9.36 -15.22 14.75
N ILE A 221 -10.20 -14.58 15.57
CA ILE A 221 -11.43 -13.94 15.11
C ILE A 221 -11.12 -12.88 14.05
N GLY A 222 -11.83 -12.94 12.92
CA GLY A 222 -11.67 -12.00 11.81
C GLY A 222 -10.45 -12.28 10.92
N LYS A 223 -9.69 -13.36 11.19
CA LYS A 223 -8.60 -13.83 10.33
C LYS A 223 -9.03 -15.00 9.47
N ILE A 224 -8.27 -15.21 8.39
CA ILE A 224 -8.43 -16.35 7.50
C ILE A 224 -7.37 -17.39 7.87
N CYS A 225 -7.79 -18.62 8.11
CA CYS A 225 -6.89 -19.74 8.39
C CYS A 225 -7.02 -20.82 7.33
N LYS A 226 -5.88 -21.29 6.81
CA LYS A 226 -5.80 -22.35 5.81
C LYS A 226 -4.99 -23.55 6.30
N ALA A 227 -5.27 -24.72 5.77
CA ALA A 227 -4.60 -25.97 6.11
C ALA A 227 -3.23 -26.09 5.43
N ILE A 228 -2.15 -26.28 6.18
CA ILE A 228 -0.84 -26.57 5.60
C ILE A 228 -0.82 -28.04 5.19
N LEU A 229 -1.36 -28.29 4.00
CA LEU A 229 -1.43 -29.59 3.34
C LEU A 229 -0.92 -29.44 1.91
N ALA A 230 -0.27 -30.46 1.40
CA ALA A 230 0.06 -30.56 -0.01
C ALA A 230 -0.65 -31.77 -0.63
N ASP A 231 -0.89 -31.67 -1.92
CA ASP A 231 -1.42 -32.74 -2.74
C ASP A 231 -0.94 -32.58 -4.20
N ALA A 232 -1.46 -33.41 -5.09
CA ALA A 232 -1.09 -33.45 -6.50
C ALA A 232 -2.31 -33.56 -7.45
N GLY A 233 -3.51 -33.27 -6.95
CA GLY A 233 -4.78 -33.40 -7.69
C GLY A 233 -5.23 -32.12 -8.39
N SER A 234 -6.52 -32.04 -8.75
CA SER A 234 -7.11 -30.86 -9.40
C SER A 234 -7.22 -29.64 -8.48
N ASP A 235 -7.30 -29.86 -7.16
CA ASP A 235 -7.35 -28.81 -6.13
C ASP A 235 -5.94 -28.56 -5.55
N ALA A 236 -4.92 -28.66 -6.40
CA ALA A 236 -3.51 -28.72 -6.00
C ALA A 236 -3.11 -27.59 -5.05
N ARG A 237 -2.55 -27.98 -3.90
CA ARG A 237 -1.76 -27.11 -3.02
C ARG A 237 -0.31 -27.59 -3.04
N VAL A 238 0.58 -26.72 -3.52
CA VAL A 238 1.98 -27.06 -3.77
C VAL A 238 2.87 -26.03 -3.09
N ALA A 239 3.77 -26.49 -2.21
CA ALA A 239 4.77 -25.64 -1.57
C ALA A 239 6.00 -25.43 -2.44
N SER A 240 6.38 -26.46 -3.20
CA SER A 240 7.58 -26.45 -4.03
C SER A 240 7.47 -27.51 -5.14
N ALA A 241 7.80 -27.14 -6.37
CA ALA A 241 7.93 -28.06 -7.49
C ALA A 241 9.26 -28.81 -7.44
N THR A 242 10.33 -28.11 -7.06
CA THR A 242 11.69 -28.65 -6.88
C THR A 242 12.04 -28.71 -5.40
N ALA A 243 12.78 -29.73 -4.96
CA ALA A 243 13.20 -29.88 -3.56
C ALA A 243 13.82 -28.59 -2.97
N ASN A 244 13.23 -28.09 -1.88
CA ASN A 244 13.68 -26.96 -1.05
C ASN A 244 13.77 -25.57 -1.73
N LEU A 245 13.23 -25.37 -2.94
CA LEU A 245 13.34 -24.07 -3.62
C LEU A 245 12.15 -23.13 -3.35
N GLY A 246 10.96 -23.69 -3.10
CA GLY A 246 9.70 -22.97 -3.03
C GLY A 246 9.25 -22.42 -4.39
N ASP A 247 9.69 -23.04 -5.48
CA ASP A 247 9.31 -22.71 -6.85
C ASP A 247 7.97 -23.35 -7.24
N GLY A 248 7.25 -22.76 -8.19
CA GLY A 248 6.00 -23.35 -8.70
C GLY A 248 4.87 -23.48 -7.67
N GLN A 249 4.81 -22.59 -6.68
CA GLN A 249 3.78 -22.61 -5.65
C GLN A 249 2.37 -22.46 -6.22
N ILE A 250 1.45 -23.29 -5.72
CA ILE A 250 0.02 -23.26 -6.06
C ILE A 250 -0.76 -23.20 -4.76
N ASP A 251 -1.57 -22.16 -4.59
CA ASP A 251 -2.36 -21.87 -3.38
C ASP A 251 -1.61 -22.14 -2.05
N TRP A 252 -0.33 -21.79 -2.01
CA TRP A 252 0.51 -22.07 -0.86
C TRP A 252 0.15 -21.19 0.33
N VAL A 253 0.21 -21.79 1.52
CA VAL A 253 -0.42 -21.26 2.74
C VAL A 253 0.49 -20.29 3.47
N LEU A 254 1.76 -20.65 3.64
CA LEU A 254 2.69 -19.81 4.35
C LEU A 254 2.99 -18.54 3.53
N LYS A 255 3.26 -17.43 4.20
CA LYS A 255 3.63 -16.17 3.56
C LYS A 255 5.13 -15.94 3.63
N PRO A 256 5.70 -15.19 2.68
CA PRO A 256 7.13 -14.92 2.66
C PRO A 256 7.53 -14.01 3.83
N PHE A 257 8.77 -14.15 4.32
CA PHE A 257 9.37 -13.34 5.39
C PHE A 257 8.46 -13.05 6.60
N SER A 258 7.64 -14.04 6.97
CA SER A 258 6.66 -13.95 8.04
C SER A 258 7.14 -14.72 9.26
N SER A 259 6.76 -14.24 10.43
CA SER A 259 7.00 -14.88 11.72
C SER A 259 5.76 -15.67 12.10
N TYR A 260 5.93 -16.96 12.39
CA TYR A 260 4.81 -17.82 12.81
C TYR A 260 4.90 -18.09 14.31
N LEU A 261 3.86 -17.69 15.03
CA LEU A 261 3.71 -17.89 16.46
C LEU A 261 2.75 -19.04 16.73
N ARG A 262 3.07 -19.83 17.75
CA ARG A 262 2.14 -20.86 18.23
C ARG A 262 0.94 -20.19 18.91
N ASN A 263 -0.24 -20.79 18.77
CA ASN A 263 -1.48 -20.35 19.42
C ASN A 263 -1.46 -20.36 20.97
N ASP A 264 -0.34 -20.71 21.63
CA ASP A 264 -0.20 -20.53 23.08
C ASP A 264 0.34 -19.15 23.47
N THR A 265 1.02 -18.44 22.56
CA THR A 265 1.69 -17.13 22.73
C THR A 265 2.59 -17.00 23.98
N PRO A 266 3.80 -16.41 23.88
CA PRO A 266 4.42 -15.72 22.75
C PRO A 266 5.41 -16.61 21.98
N THR A 267 5.22 -17.93 21.94
CA THR A 267 6.23 -18.84 21.36
C THR A 267 6.34 -18.67 19.84
N VAL A 268 7.42 -18.05 19.36
CA VAL A 268 7.76 -18.02 17.93
C VAL A 268 8.23 -19.40 17.50
N ILE A 269 7.50 -20.04 16.60
CA ILE A 269 7.83 -21.35 16.03
C ILE A 269 9.00 -21.22 15.06
N GLY A 270 8.94 -20.24 14.18
CA GLY A 270 9.98 -20.00 13.20
C GLY A 270 9.55 -18.94 12.20
N THR A 271 10.45 -18.64 11.27
CA THR A 271 10.23 -17.65 10.22
C THR A 271 10.33 -18.29 8.85
N THR A 272 9.71 -17.66 7.86
CA THR A 272 9.78 -18.09 6.47
C THR A 272 10.79 -17.29 5.65
N ASN A 273 11.33 -17.93 4.62
CA ASN A 273 12.20 -17.28 3.64
C ASN A 273 11.39 -16.51 2.58
N ALA A 274 12.08 -15.98 1.57
CA ALA A 274 11.47 -15.27 0.43
C ALA A 274 10.51 -16.13 -0.39
N SER A 275 10.69 -17.44 -0.38
CA SER A 275 9.83 -18.42 -1.05
C SER A 275 8.76 -18.98 -0.10
N SER A 276 8.46 -18.34 1.03
CA SER A 276 7.40 -18.78 1.95
C SER A 276 7.60 -20.18 2.55
N LEU A 277 8.84 -20.66 2.68
CA LEU A 277 9.16 -21.92 3.33
C LEU A 277 9.79 -21.66 4.69
N PHE A 278 9.53 -22.50 5.70
CA PHE A 278 10.18 -22.36 7.01
C PHE A 278 11.70 -22.45 6.88
N THR A 279 12.38 -21.54 7.57
CA THR A 279 13.82 -21.61 7.77
C THR A 279 14.09 -22.45 9.01
N PHE A 280 14.53 -23.69 8.80
CA PHE A 280 14.88 -24.60 9.89
C PHE A 280 16.23 -24.19 10.55
N PRO A 281 16.43 -24.48 11.86
CA PRO A 281 15.50 -25.18 12.74
C PRO A 281 14.35 -24.28 13.22
N ILE A 282 13.19 -24.91 13.42
CA ILE A 282 12.02 -24.32 14.10
C ILE A 282 11.90 -24.86 15.52
N ILE A 283 11.12 -24.20 16.36
CA ILE A 283 10.59 -24.80 17.59
C ILE A 283 9.42 -25.70 17.18
N GLY A 284 9.22 -26.84 17.87
CA GLY A 284 8.09 -27.73 17.58
C GLY A 284 6.75 -26.98 17.62
N ILE A 285 5.92 -27.17 16.60
CA ILE A 285 4.56 -26.61 16.49
C ILE A 285 3.72 -27.02 17.70
N ARG A 286 3.98 -28.20 18.27
CA ARG A 286 3.57 -28.60 19.61
C ARG A 286 4.79 -28.93 20.47
N PRO A 287 4.70 -28.71 21.80
CA PRO A 287 5.76 -29.09 22.73
C PRO A 287 5.87 -30.61 22.92
N THR A 288 4.80 -31.36 22.65
CA THR A 288 4.77 -32.83 22.69
C THR A 288 4.65 -33.39 21.29
N SER A 289 5.41 -34.46 21.02
CA SER A 289 5.40 -35.13 19.73
C SER A 289 4.05 -35.81 19.51
N SER A 290 3.50 -35.56 18.32
CA SER A 290 2.31 -36.18 17.75
C SER A 290 2.52 -36.17 16.25
N THR A 291 1.73 -36.96 15.53
CA THR A 291 1.74 -36.93 14.06
C THR A 291 0.66 -35.97 13.56
N ALA A 292 0.96 -35.21 12.50
CA ALA A 292 -0.02 -34.33 11.86
C ALA A 292 0.03 -34.46 10.33
N TRP A 293 -1.13 -34.54 9.66
CA TRP A 293 -1.18 -34.63 8.20
C TRP A 293 -0.54 -33.40 7.55
N THR A 294 0.23 -33.65 6.50
CA THR A 294 0.88 -32.60 5.69
C THR A 294 0.87 -32.91 4.20
N GLY A 295 0.97 -34.18 3.79
CA GLY A 295 1.16 -34.56 2.38
C GLY A 295 2.45 -34.03 1.76
N LEU A 296 3.36 -33.47 2.56
CA LEU A 296 4.64 -32.94 2.12
C LEU A 296 5.73 -33.97 2.33
N SER A 297 6.66 -34.05 1.39
CA SER A 297 7.97 -34.64 1.62
C SER A 297 8.81 -33.72 2.51
N ALA A 298 9.86 -34.26 3.14
CA ALA A 298 10.76 -33.52 4.03
C ALA A 298 11.49 -32.34 3.32
N ASP A 299 11.48 -32.32 2.00
CA ASP A 299 12.10 -31.33 1.11
C ASP A 299 11.10 -30.35 0.48
N TRP A 300 9.90 -30.22 1.07
CA TRP A 300 8.81 -29.34 0.64
C TRP A 300 8.11 -29.72 -0.67
N THR A 301 8.51 -30.78 -1.37
CA THR A 301 7.71 -31.23 -2.51
C THR A 301 6.43 -31.92 -2.05
N SER A 302 5.39 -31.94 -2.89
CA SER A 302 4.24 -32.81 -2.65
C SER A 302 4.70 -34.27 -2.59
N ASN A 303 4.24 -35.01 -1.58
CA ASN A 303 4.48 -36.44 -1.47
C ASN A 303 3.46 -37.21 -2.32
N VAL A 304 3.78 -38.43 -2.73
CA VAL A 304 2.84 -39.34 -3.42
C VAL A 304 1.72 -39.83 -2.50
N ASN A 305 1.96 -39.87 -1.19
CA ASN A 305 0.98 -40.28 -0.19
C ASN A 305 0.21 -39.04 0.29
N HIS A 306 -0.96 -38.78 -0.28
CA HIS A 306 -1.83 -37.66 0.07
C HIS A 306 -3.32 -38.05 0.08
N CYS A 307 -3.63 -39.31 0.39
CA CYS A 307 -5.01 -39.82 0.54
C CYS A 307 -5.94 -39.49 -0.65
N ASP A 308 -5.41 -39.61 -1.87
CA ASP A 308 -6.08 -39.24 -3.11
C ASP A 308 -6.64 -37.81 -3.04
N SER A 309 -5.72 -36.87 -2.84
CA SER A 309 -6.01 -35.44 -2.63
C SER A 309 -6.96 -35.19 -1.46
N TRP A 310 -6.69 -35.88 -0.35
CA TRP A 310 -7.47 -35.78 0.89
C TRP A 310 -8.97 -36.07 0.69
N GLY A 311 -9.27 -36.93 -0.29
CA GLY A 311 -10.63 -37.30 -0.69
C GLY A 311 -11.05 -38.71 -0.27
N LEU A 312 -10.08 -39.62 -0.05
CA LEU A 312 -10.36 -41.04 0.16
C LEU A 312 -9.77 -41.58 1.47
N SER A 313 -10.38 -42.67 1.97
CA SER A 313 -9.89 -43.44 3.13
C SER A 313 -8.94 -44.58 2.75
N SER A 314 -8.72 -44.83 1.47
CA SER A 314 -7.81 -45.85 0.97
C SER A 314 -6.39 -45.32 0.81
N GLY A 315 -5.39 -46.19 0.97
CA GLY A 315 -3.98 -45.83 0.79
C GLY A 315 -3.40 -45.13 2.00
N ASN A 316 -2.38 -44.30 1.77
CA ASN A 316 -1.65 -43.61 2.81
C ASN A 316 -1.60 -42.09 2.56
N GLY A 317 -1.48 -41.33 3.64
CA GLY A 317 -1.13 -39.92 3.66
C GLY A 317 0.24 -39.73 4.30
N ASN A 318 1.01 -38.73 3.86
CA ASN A 318 2.25 -38.36 4.52
C ASN A 318 1.98 -37.33 5.62
N ALA A 319 2.76 -37.42 6.69
CA ALA A 319 2.54 -36.63 7.88
C ALA A 319 3.87 -36.18 8.51
N GLY A 320 3.85 -35.06 9.22
CA GLY A 320 4.97 -34.52 9.99
C GLY A 320 4.90 -34.86 11.48
N ASP A 321 6.01 -34.68 12.18
CA ASP A 321 6.10 -34.73 13.64
C ASP A 321 5.89 -33.33 14.23
N THR A 322 4.83 -33.14 15.02
CA THR A 322 4.47 -31.84 15.57
C THR A 322 5.50 -31.26 16.54
N ALA A 323 6.39 -32.08 17.12
CA ALA A 323 7.50 -31.60 17.95
C ALA A 323 8.83 -31.53 17.18
N GLY A 324 8.83 -31.91 15.90
CA GLY A 324 10.00 -31.84 15.04
C GLY A 324 10.51 -30.40 14.92
N THR A 325 11.84 -30.25 14.96
CA THR A 325 12.53 -28.95 14.82
C THR A 325 13.19 -28.79 13.46
N GLY A 326 13.31 -29.88 12.69
CA GLY A 326 13.85 -29.89 11.34
C GLY A 326 12.78 -30.26 10.31
N THR A 327 13.22 -30.79 9.19
CA THR A 327 12.34 -31.19 8.07
C THR A 327 11.32 -32.27 8.42
N THR A 328 11.55 -33.05 9.48
CA THR A 328 10.56 -34.00 10.02
C THR A 328 9.28 -33.33 10.50
N ALA A 329 9.32 -32.02 10.81
CA ALA A 329 8.14 -31.25 11.18
C ALA A 329 7.09 -31.21 10.07
N ILE A 330 7.53 -31.24 8.81
CA ILE A 330 6.67 -31.17 7.62
C ILE A 330 6.53 -32.52 6.91
N GLY A 331 7.53 -33.40 6.97
CA GLY A 331 7.48 -34.71 6.33
C GLY A 331 8.30 -35.73 7.10
N PHE A 332 7.64 -36.66 7.79
CA PHE A 332 8.27 -37.67 8.65
C PHE A 332 7.98 -39.09 8.18
N ASN A 333 6.70 -39.49 8.14
CA ASN A 333 6.31 -40.85 7.77
C ASN A 333 4.89 -40.87 7.18
N SER A 334 4.54 -41.97 6.53
CA SER A 334 3.22 -42.19 5.95
C SER A 334 2.35 -43.08 6.82
N PHE A 335 1.06 -42.76 6.87
CA PHE A 335 0.08 -43.43 7.72
C PHE A 335 -1.17 -43.77 6.90
N PRO A 336 -1.91 -44.85 7.26
CA PRO A 336 -3.16 -45.18 6.59
C PRO A 336 -4.14 -44.02 6.61
N CYS A 337 -4.84 -43.79 5.51
CA CYS A 337 -5.83 -42.69 5.44
C CYS A 337 -7.01 -42.88 6.40
N THR A 338 -7.18 -44.06 7.00
CA THR A 338 -8.12 -44.33 8.09
C THR A 338 -7.63 -43.89 9.47
N SER A 339 -6.35 -43.51 9.62
CA SER A 339 -5.79 -43.01 10.86
C SER A 339 -6.37 -41.64 11.21
N ASN A 340 -6.68 -41.43 12.49
CA ASN A 340 -7.24 -40.17 12.97
C ASN A 340 -6.12 -39.26 13.47
N LEU A 341 -5.69 -38.30 12.65
CA LEU A 341 -4.59 -37.39 12.98
C LEU A 341 -5.05 -35.93 12.90
N PRO A 342 -4.51 -35.02 13.72
CA PRO A 342 -4.66 -33.58 13.48
C PRO A 342 -3.89 -33.16 12.22
N PHE A 343 -4.04 -31.90 11.81
CA PHE A 343 -3.19 -31.30 10.78
C PHE A 343 -2.88 -29.84 11.12
N TYR A 344 -1.93 -29.26 10.41
CA TYR A 344 -1.53 -27.87 10.65
C TYR A 344 -2.45 -26.88 9.95
N CYS A 345 -2.72 -25.79 10.62
CA CYS A 345 -3.43 -24.62 10.12
C CYS A 345 -2.57 -23.39 10.36
N ALA A 346 -2.60 -22.45 9.42
CA ALA A 346 -1.90 -21.17 9.54
C ALA A 346 -2.77 -20.02 9.07
N GLU A 347 -2.61 -18.89 9.76
CA GLU A 347 -3.16 -17.59 9.36
C GLU A 347 -2.56 -17.15 8.01
N GLN A 348 -3.41 -16.52 7.19
CA GLN A 348 -3.05 -15.97 5.87
C GLN A 348 -2.44 -14.57 5.94
#